data_AF-A0A126RFB2-F1
#
_entry.id   AF-A0A126RFB2-F1
#
_cell.length_a   1.000
_cell.length_b   1.000
_cell.length_c   1.000
_cell.angle_alpha   90.00
_cell.angle_beta   90.00
_cell.angle_gamma   90.00
#
_symmetry.space_group_name_H-M   'P 1'
#
loop_
_entity.id
_entity.type
_entity.pdbx_description
1 polymer ?
#
loop_
_entity_poly.entity_id
_entity_poly.type
_entity_poly.pdbx_seq_one_letter_code
_entity_poly.pdbx_strand_id
1 'polypeptide(L)'
;MDQDEDTAFADNYAERDQAKALREQARAGGLRFEAYLTGDQADWLLERIERGMFADPSEAVFAIVKNFIDMEPHHDLRDELLRRILDGSIKRGLEDAEAGRVRDADEVFDELRRKMAAPRPAPARWEKIAR
;
A
#
# COMPACT_ATOMS: atom_id res chain seq x y z
N MET A 1 22.77 19.62 -20.47
CA MET A 1 21.34 19.94 -20.34
C MET A 1 20.66 18.63 -20.68
N ASP A 2 20.18 17.92 -19.67
CA ASP A 2 19.23 16.81 -19.77
C ASP A 2 18.62 16.72 -18.36
N GLN A 3 17.75 17.70 -18.05
CA GLN A 3 16.94 17.76 -16.84
C GLN A 3 15.49 17.41 -17.21
N ASP A 4 15.28 16.39 -18.05
CA ASP A 4 13.95 16.15 -18.63
C ASP A 4 13.52 14.67 -18.61
N GLU A 5 14.14 13.82 -17.78
CA GLU A 5 13.65 12.43 -17.56
C GLU A 5 13.02 12.20 -16.18
N ASP A 6 13.07 13.17 -15.27
CA ASP A 6 12.57 13.02 -13.88
C ASP A 6 11.18 13.67 -13.65
N THR A 7 10.51 14.12 -14.70
CA THR A 7 9.21 14.84 -14.62
C THR A 7 7.99 14.00 -14.95
N ALA A 8 8.15 12.72 -15.35
CA ALA A 8 7.04 11.85 -15.72
C ALA A 8 6.24 11.30 -14.52
N PHE A 9 6.76 11.43 -13.29
CA PHE A 9 6.11 10.99 -12.06
C PHE A 9 5.83 12.17 -11.12
N ALA A 10 4.78 12.94 -11.43
CA ALA A 10 3.86 13.61 -10.49
C ALA A 10 3.46 15.04 -10.93
N ASP A 11 2.49 15.12 -11.82
CA ASP A 11 1.59 16.28 -11.92
C ASP A 11 0.50 16.18 -10.82
N ASN A 12 0.90 16.07 -9.55
CA ASN A 12 -0.02 16.01 -8.40
C ASN A 12 -0.20 17.38 -7.72
N TYR A 13 -0.05 18.46 -8.49
CA TYR A 13 -0.11 19.83 -7.99
C TYR A 13 -1.45 20.13 -7.32
N ALA A 14 -2.55 19.66 -7.92
CA ALA A 14 -3.90 19.83 -7.38
C ALA A 14 -4.06 19.17 -6.00
N GLU A 15 -3.56 17.94 -5.83
CA GLU A 15 -3.61 17.20 -4.57
C GLU A 15 -2.73 17.86 -3.50
N ARG A 16 -1.55 18.34 -3.88
CA ARG A 16 -0.64 19.06 -2.96
C ARG A 16 -1.26 20.36 -2.49
N ASP A 17 -1.93 21.10 -3.38
CA ASP A 17 -2.61 22.34 -3.02
C ASP A 17 -3.86 22.08 -2.17
N GLN A 18 -4.62 21.03 -2.46
CA GLN A 18 -5.71 20.56 -1.59
C GLN A 18 -5.18 20.21 -0.19
N ALA A 19 -4.07 19.47 -0.10
CA ALA A 19 -3.47 19.10 1.18
C ALA A 19 -3.03 20.34 1.99
N LYS A 20 -2.46 21.36 1.33
CA LYS A 20 -2.13 22.64 1.98
C LYS A 20 -3.39 23.34 2.50
N ALA A 21 -4.44 23.41 1.68
CA ALA A 21 -5.69 24.09 2.02
C ALA A 21 -6.41 23.42 3.21
N LEU A 22 -6.35 22.09 3.32
CA LEU A 22 -6.99 21.34 4.41
C LEU A 22 -6.18 21.29 5.71
N ARG A 23 -4.92 21.75 5.71
CA ARG A 23 -3.96 21.49 6.80
C ARG A 23 -4.40 22.04 8.16
N GLU A 24 -4.88 23.28 8.21
CA GLU A 24 -5.32 23.90 9.47
C GLU A 24 -6.60 23.27 10.00
N GLN A 25 -7.54 22.92 9.11
CA GLN A 25 -8.75 22.19 9.50
C GLN A 25 -8.40 20.80 10.04
N ALA A 26 -7.49 20.08 9.38
CA ALA A 26 -7.05 18.76 9.81
C ALA A 26 -6.32 18.80 11.16
N ARG A 27 -5.53 19.84 11.44
CA ARG A 27 -4.89 20.05 12.75
C ARG A 27 -5.91 20.25 13.87
N ALA A 28 -6.99 20.98 13.59
CA ALA A 28 -8.02 21.29 14.58
C ALA A 28 -8.99 20.14 14.83
N GLY A 29 -9.38 19.40 13.77
CA GLY A 29 -10.50 18.44 13.83
C GLY A 29 -10.20 17.04 13.30
N GLY A 30 -8.97 16.76 12.89
CA GLY A 30 -8.61 15.54 12.18
C GLY A 30 -9.06 15.53 10.72
N LEU A 31 -8.69 14.49 9.98
CA LEU A 31 -9.03 14.27 8.58
C LEU A 31 -9.83 12.98 8.43
N ARG A 32 -10.99 13.05 7.77
CA ARG A 32 -11.76 11.87 7.35
C ARG A 32 -11.60 11.67 5.85
N PHE A 33 -11.32 10.43 5.46
CA PHE A 33 -11.26 10.01 4.08
C PHE A 33 -11.65 8.54 3.97
N GLU A 34 -11.87 8.08 2.74
CA GLU A 34 -12.11 6.67 2.43
C GLU A 34 -10.91 6.12 1.66
N ALA A 35 -10.53 4.88 1.97
CA ALA A 35 -9.44 4.18 1.31
C ALA A 35 -9.92 2.79 0.87
N TYR A 36 -9.48 2.38 -0.32
CA TYR A 36 -9.65 1.01 -0.79
C TYR A 36 -8.39 0.20 -0.46
N LEU A 37 -8.58 -0.95 0.18
CA LEU A 37 -7.52 -1.92 0.42
C LEU A 37 -7.54 -3.00 -0.66
N THR A 38 -6.38 -3.42 -1.13
CA THR A 38 -6.26 -4.59 -2.01
C THR A 38 -6.68 -5.85 -1.27
N GLY A 39 -6.97 -6.94 -2.00
CA GLY A 39 -7.41 -8.21 -1.41
C GLY A 39 -6.52 -8.68 -0.26
N ASP A 40 -5.20 -8.73 -0.49
CA ASP A 40 -4.22 -9.17 0.51
C ASP A 40 -4.17 -8.24 1.73
N GLN A 41 -4.32 -6.93 1.53
CA GLN A 41 -4.36 -5.96 2.63
C GLN A 41 -5.63 -6.08 3.46
N ALA A 42 -6.77 -6.27 2.80
CA ALA A 42 -8.06 -6.45 3.45
C ALA A 42 -8.11 -7.76 4.24
N ASP A 43 -7.64 -8.86 3.65
CA ASP A 43 -7.57 -10.18 4.29
C ASP A 43 -6.68 -10.16 5.54
N TRP A 44 -5.47 -9.61 5.41
CA TRP A 44 -4.56 -9.43 6.55
C TRP A 44 -5.20 -8.60 7.66
N LEU A 45 -5.91 -7.51 7.31
CA LEU A 45 -6.52 -6.64 8.31
C LEU A 45 -7.68 -7.34 9.05
N LEU A 46 -8.54 -8.05 8.31
CA LEU A 46 -9.65 -8.80 8.88
C LEU A 46 -9.14 -9.90 9.82
N GLU A 47 -8.08 -10.63 9.45
CA GLU A 47 -7.46 -11.63 10.34
C GLU A 47 -7.02 -11.02 11.69
N ARG A 48 -6.44 -9.81 11.68
CA ARG A 48 -6.03 -9.12 12.91
C ARG A 48 -7.21 -8.78 13.80
N ILE A 49 -8.33 -8.38 13.21
CA ILE A 49 -9.57 -8.09 13.93
C ILE A 49 -10.17 -9.38 14.50
N GLU A 50 -10.24 -10.45 13.71
CA GLU A 50 -10.72 -11.76 14.16
C GLU A 50 -9.92 -12.31 15.35
N ARG A 51 -8.61 -12.08 15.36
CA ARG A 51 -7.71 -12.45 16.47
C ARG A 51 -7.79 -11.51 17.68
N GLY A 52 -8.63 -10.48 17.64
CA GLY A 52 -8.80 -9.51 18.72
C GLY A 52 -7.63 -8.54 18.88
N MET A 53 -6.78 -8.37 17.86
CA MET A 53 -5.69 -7.38 17.91
C MET A 53 -6.18 -5.96 17.69
N PHE A 54 -7.28 -5.81 16.93
CA PHE A 54 -8.00 -4.55 16.73
C PHE A 54 -9.49 -4.80 16.85
N ALA A 55 -10.25 -3.84 17.34
CA ALA A 55 -11.69 -3.89 17.44
C ALA A 55 -12.39 -3.61 16.10
N ASP A 56 -11.79 -2.76 15.25
CA ASP A 56 -12.31 -2.42 13.92
C ASP A 56 -11.19 -1.92 12.97
N PRO A 57 -11.48 -1.73 11.66
CA PRO A 57 -10.51 -1.22 10.70
C PRO A 57 -9.99 0.18 11.01
N SER A 58 -10.78 1.05 11.65
CA SER A 58 -10.36 2.42 11.97
C SER A 58 -9.29 2.43 13.05
N GLU A 59 -9.44 1.60 14.08
CA GLU A 59 -8.40 1.42 15.11
C GLU A 59 -7.09 0.92 14.50
N ALA A 60 -7.16 -0.06 13.61
CA ALA A 60 -5.98 -0.58 12.93
C ALA A 60 -5.28 0.50 12.10
N VAL A 61 -6.02 1.31 11.35
CA VAL A 61 -5.46 2.43 10.59
C VAL A 61 -4.78 3.45 11.51
N PHE A 62 -5.36 3.78 12.66
CA PHE A 62 -4.70 4.67 13.62
C PHE A 62 -3.38 4.11 14.13
N ALA A 63 -3.33 2.81 14.46
CA ALA A 63 -2.11 2.15 14.91
C ALA A 63 -1.04 2.12 13.80
N ILE A 64 -1.43 1.85 12.55
CA ILE A 64 -0.53 1.80 11.39
C ILE A 64 0.02 3.19 11.06
N VAL A 65 -0.82 4.23 11.04
CA VAL A 65 -0.38 5.61 10.79
C VAL A 65 0.58 6.07 11.88
N LYS A 66 0.29 5.75 13.15
CA LYS A 66 1.20 6.04 14.24
C LYS A 66 2.54 5.35 14.07
N ASN A 67 2.54 4.05 13.75
CA ASN A 67 3.77 3.30 13.49
C ASN A 67 4.60 3.94 12.38
N PHE A 68 3.95 4.39 11.29
CA PHE A 68 4.64 5.08 10.20
C PHE A 68 5.30 6.39 10.66
N ILE A 69 4.61 7.21 11.45
CA ILE A 69 5.15 8.45 12.03
C ILE A 69 6.34 8.13 12.93
N ASP A 70 6.19 7.15 13.81
CA ASP A 70 7.23 6.75 14.77
C ASP A 70 8.48 6.20 14.04
N MET A 71 8.33 5.57 12.87
CA MET A 71 9.44 5.10 12.02
C MET A 71 10.10 6.19 11.16
N GLU A 72 9.48 7.36 10.98
CA GLU A 72 10.01 8.45 10.13
C GLU A 72 11.43 8.90 10.53
N PRO A 73 11.79 9.10 11.82
CA PRO A 73 13.15 9.45 12.21
C PRO A 73 14.16 8.29 12.11
N HIS A 74 13.69 7.04 12.02
CA HIS A 74 14.53 5.83 12.05
C HIS A 74 14.84 5.32 10.64
N HIS A 75 15.57 6.14 9.87
CA HIS A 75 15.96 5.81 8.50
C HIS A 75 16.74 4.49 8.40
N ASP A 76 17.64 4.24 9.36
CA ASP A 76 18.44 3.03 9.46
C ASP A 76 17.57 1.75 9.53
N LEU A 77 16.49 1.79 10.32
CA LEU A 77 15.56 0.66 10.45
C LEU A 77 14.76 0.45 9.18
N ARG A 78 14.32 1.52 8.51
CA ARG A 78 13.58 1.41 7.24
C ARG A 78 14.48 0.87 6.13
N ASP A 79 15.71 1.34 6.05
CA ASP A 79 16.69 0.92 5.05
C ASP A 79 17.05 -0.55 5.26
N GLU A 80 17.28 -0.98 6.50
CA GLU A 80 17.54 -2.39 6.81
C GLU A 80 16.32 -3.28 6.50
N LEU A 81 15.10 -2.83 6.80
CA LEU A 81 13.89 -3.57 6.44
C LEU A 81 13.78 -3.73 4.92
N LEU A 82 13.97 -2.64 4.16
CA LEU A 82 13.98 -2.66 2.70
C LEU A 82 15.07 -3.62 2.18
N ARG A 83 16.28 -3.55 2.74
CA ARG A 83 17.40 -4.43 2.38
C ARG A 83 17.02 -5.90 2.55
N ARG A 84 16.40 -6.28 3.67
CA ARG A 84 15.95 -7.67 3.91
C ARG A 84 14.88 -8.12 2.93
N ILE A 85 13.93 -7.24 2.59
CA ILE A 85 12.88 -7.53 1.61
C ILE A 85 13.51 -7.77 0.23
N LEU A 86 14.46 -6.94 -0.17
CA LEU A 86 15.19 -7.06 -1.44
C LEU A 86 16.04 -8.34 -1.48
N ASP A 87 16.86 -8.59 -0.44
CA ASP A 87 17.69 -9.79 -0.33
C ASP A 87 16.82 -11.06 -0.43
N GLY A 88 15.68 -11.09 0.28
CA GLY A 88 14.73 -12.19 0.23
C GLY A 88 14.08 -12.35 -1.15
N SER A 89 13.78 -11.25 -1.84
CA SER A 89 13.20 -11.27 -3.18
C SER A 89 14.19 -11.73 -4.24
N ILE A 90 15.44 -11.26 -4.18
CA ILE A 90 16.53 -11.69 -5.07
C ILE A 90 16.78 -13.18 -4.88
N LYS A 91 16.91 -13.64 -3.63
CA LYS A 91 17.11 -15.05 -3.33
C LYS A 91 16.01 -15.92 -3.94
N ARG A 92 14.73 -15.59 -3.71
CA ARG A 92 13.60 -16.32 -4.31
C ARG A 92 13.65 -16.30 -5.84
N GLY A 93 13.94 -15.15 -6.45
CA GLY A 93 14.03 -15.02 -7.90
C GLY A 93 15.14 -15.90 -8.52
N LEU A 94 16.29 -16.01 -7.86
CA LEU A 94 17.36 -16.90 -8.27
C LEU A 94 16.97 -18.38 -8.14
N GLU A 95 16.32 -18.75 -7.04
CA GLU A 95 15.79 -20.11 -6.82
C GLU A 95 14.71 -20.49 -7.85
N ASP A 96 13.86 -19.53 -8.24
CA ASP A 96 12.86 -19.71 -9.29
C ASP A 96 13.50 -19.89 -10.66
N ALA A 97 14.55 -19.11 -10.97
CA ALA A 97 15.31 -19.25 -12.21
C ALA A 97 16.01 -20.60 -12.33
N GLU A 98 16.71 -21.03 -11.28
CA GLU A 98 17.38 -22.33 -11.24
C GLU A 98 16.39 -23.49 -11.40
N ALA A 99 15.22 -23.39 -10.79
CA ALA A 99 14.17 -24.38 -10.89
C ALA A 99 13.30 -24.28 -12.17
N GLY A 100 13.62 -23.37 -13.09
CA GLY A 100 12.87 -23.17 -14.33
C GLY A 100 11.44 -22.64 -14.13
N ARG A 101 11.14 -21.98 -12.99
CA ARG A 101 9.85 -21.35 -12.68
C ARG A 101 9.74 -19.91 -13.21
N VAL A 102 10.58 -19.54 -14.18
CA VAL A 102 10.50 -18.25 -14.88
C VAL A 102 9.43 -18.30 -15.97
N ARG A 103 8.81 -17.16 -16.22
CA ARG A 103 7.79 -16.99 -17.27
C ARG A 103 8.22 -15.94 -18.26
N ASP A 104 7.77 -16.10 -19.50
CA ASP A 104 7.96 -15.08 -20.53
C ASP A 104 7.24 -13.78 -20.13
N ALA A 105 7.91 -12.66 -20.36
CA ALA A 105 7.40 -11.36 -19.93
C ALA A 105 6.13 -10.97 -20.70
N ASP A 106 6.10 -11.22 -22.02
CA ASP A 106 4.95 -10.85 -22.85
C ASP A 106 3.71 -11.68 -22.44
N GLU A 107 3.91 -12.96 -22.15
CA GLU A 107 2.84 -13.83 -21.62
C GLU A 107 2.27 -13.29 -20.29
N VAL A 108 3.13 -12.89 -19.36
CA VAL A 108 2.72 -12.32 -18.06
C VAL A 108 1.98 -11.01 -18.25
N PHE A 109 2.47 -10.11 -19.12
CA PHE A 109 1.81 -8.84 -19.40
C PHE A 109 0.47 -9.03 -20.13
N ASP A 110 0.35 -9.99 -21.04
CA ASP A 110 -0.92 -10.35 -21.68
C ASP A 110 -1.93 -10.92 -20.69
N GLU A 111 -1.49 -11.76 -19.77
CA GLU A 111 -2.33 -12.24 -18.67
C GLU A 111 -2.79 -11.09 -17.76
N LEU A 112 -1.88 -10.19 -17.38
CA LEU A 112 -2.20 -9.02 -16.57
C LEU A 112 -3.21 -8.11 -17.26
N ARG A 113 -3.02 -7.80 -18.56
CA ARG A 113 -3.99 -7.02 -19.35
C ARG A 113 -5.37 -7.66 -19.37
N ARG A 114 -5.44 -8.98 -19.57
CA ARG A 114 -6.72 -9.73 -19.53
C ARG A 114 -7.39 -9.65 -18.15
N LYS A 115 -6.61 -9.83 -17.08
CA LYS A 115 -7.11 -9.71 -15.69
C LYS A 115 -7.60 -8.29 -15.37
N MET A 116 -6.91 -7.27 -15.86
CA MET A 116 -7.30 -5.87 -15.66
C MET A 116 -8.55 -5.48 -16.46
N ALA A 117 -8.79 -6.10 -17.61
CA ALA A 117 -9.98 -5.90 -18.42
C ALA A 117 -11.23 -6.62 -17.86
N ALA A 118 -11.02 -7.68 -17.08
CA ALA A 118 -12.12 -8.40 -16.44
C ALA A 118 -12.79 -7.53 -15.35
N PRO A 119 -14.12 -7.64 -15.17
CA PRO A 119 -14.81 -6.94 -14.11
C PRO A 119 -14.28 -7.39 -12.75
N ARG A 120 -13.98 -6.41 -11.88
CA ARG A 120 -13.56 -6.70 -10.51
C ARG A 120 -14.74 -7.23 -9.69
N PRO A 121 -14.52 -8.21 -8.80
CA PRO A 121 -15.54 -8.59 -7.84
C PRO A 121 -15.91 -7.40 -6.95
N ALA A 122 -17.13 -7.42 -6.43
CA ALA A 122 -17.59 -6.38 -5.52
C ALA A 122 -16.71 -6.33 -4.26
N PRO A 123 -16.29 -5.14 -3.81
CA PRO A 123 -15.48 -5.03 -2.60
C PRO A 123 -16.32 -5.28 -1.35
N ALA A 124 -15.72 -5.92 -0.34
CA ALA A 124 -16.31 -5.99 0.99
C ALA A 124 -16.45 -4.58 1.59
N ARG A 125 -17.50 -4.36 2.39
CA ARG A 125 -17.74 -3.10 3.10
C ARG A 125 -17.84 -3.38 4.58
N TRP A 126 -17.06 -2.65 5.37
CA TRP A 126 -17.18 -2.69 6.82
C TRP A 126 -18.34 -1.83 7.27
N GLU A 127 -19.31 -2.43 7.96
CA GLU A 127 -20.44 -1.71 8.56
C GLU A 127 -20.21 -1.54 10.05
N LYS A 128 -20.51 -0.34 10.58
CA LYS A 128 -20.44 -0.11 12.02
C LYS A 128 -21.49 -0.95 12.72
N ILE A 129 -21.05 -1.82 13.63
CA ILE A 129 -21.94 -2.58 14.49
C ILE A 129 -22.54 -1.61 15.52
N ALA A 130 -23.85 -1.39 15.46
CA ALA A 130 -24.57 -0.74 16.55
C ALA A 130 -24.59 -1.72 17.73
N ARG A 131 -23.98 -1.30 18.85
CA ARG A 131 -24.04 -2.01 20.13
C ARG A 131 -24.97 -1.29 21.07
#